data_AF-A0A6J5VM17-F1
#
_entry.id   AF-A0A6J5VM17-F1
#
_cell.length_a   1.000
_cell.length_b   1.000
_cell.length_c   1.000
_cell.angle_alpha   90.00
_cell.angle_beta   90.00
_cell.angle_gamma   90.00
#
_symmetry.space_group_name_H-M   'P 1'
#
loop_
_entity.id
_entity.type
_entity.pdbx_description
1 polymer ?
#
loop_
_entity_poly.entity_id
_entity_poly.type
_entity_poly.pdbx_seq_one_letter_code
_entity_poly.pdbx_strand_id
1 'polypeptide(L)'
;MAAMSVQEMSINGDQPPPEYIVKESSFGCIESSPPLADQIPIIDISLFSPSSLEYSEQAENHELQKLRTALSSAGCFQAIGHGISDSFLDKVREAAKHFFALPVEQKQKYSRALDGGSEGYGNDVIVSEKQVLDWSYRLTLRVFPQDQRRLHLWPQNPNDFGEMLHEYATKIKLMMGVVFKAMAKSMDLEEDSFAKQLFGDQSLLQARFNFYPPCSRSDLVLGVKPHTDRSGMTVLLQDKDVEGLQVLIDGKWVRVPIVPHALVLNLGDQMQIMSNGIYKSPMHRVVTNTEKMRLSVALFNEPDPETEIGPVEHLIDDETRPRLYKSVKNYGRINYECYQRGEIALETVKI
;
A
#
# COMPACT_ATOMS: atom_id res chain seq x y z
N MET A 1 25.55 -8.80 -21.53
CA MET A 1 25.64 -9.23 -20.13
C MET A 1 24.27 -9.01 -19.50
N ALA A 2 23.75 -9.96 -18.73
CA ALA A 2 22.52 -9.71 -17.96
C ALA A 2 22.80 -8.56 -16.96
N ALA A 3 21.87 -7.63 -16.80
CA ALA A 3 22.00 -6.58 -15.80
C ALA A 3 22.02 -7.22 -14.40
N MET A 4 22.93 -6.78 -13.53
CA MET A 4 23.02 -7.29 -12.17
C MET A 4 21.77 -6.92 -11.38
N SER A 5 21.30 -7.82 -10.52
CA SER A 5 20.15 -7.56 -9.67
C SER A 5 20.49 -6.54 -8.58
N VAL A 6 19.48 -5.81 -8.08
CA VAL A 6 19.62 -4.90 -6.93
C VAL A 6 20.20 -5.63 -5.71
N GLN A 7 19.85 -6.92 -5.55
CA GLN A 7 20.39 -7.76 -4.50
C GLN A 7 21.90 -7.94 -4.62
N GLU A 8 22.39 -8.33 -5.80
CA GLU A 8 23.82 -8.52 -6.06
C GLU A 8 24.61 -7.22 -5.90
N MET A 9 24.09 -6.12 -6.46
CA MET A 9 24.72 -4.80 -6.33
C MET A 9 24.84 -4.36 -4.87
N SER A 10 23.81 -4.62 -4.06
CA SER A 10 23.84 -4.32 -2.64
C SER A 10 24.90 -5.13 -1.89
N ILE A 11 24.99 -6.44 -2.16
CA ILE A 11 25.97 -7.34 -1.53
C ILE A 11 27.41 -6.92 -1.86
N ASN A 12 27.65 -6.50 -3.10
CA ASN A 12 28.98 -6.09 -3.56
C ASN A 12 29.36 -4.66 -3.13
N GLY A 13 28.41 -3.87 -2.63
CA GLY A 13 28.63 -2.45 -2.34
C GLY A 13 28.77 -1.58 -3.60
N ASP A 14 28.19 -2.03 -4.72
CA ASP A 14 28.29 -1.34 -6.00
C ASP A 14 27.60 0.04 -5.95
N GLN A 15 28.05 0.96 -6.79
CA GLN A 15 27.33 2.21 -7.03
C GLN A 15 26.08 1.91 -7.88
N PRO A 16 24.93 2.56 -7.60
CA PRO A 16 23.72 2.35 -8.39
C PRO A 16 23.93 2.81 -9.85
N PRO A 17 23.52 2.01 -10.83
CA PRO A 17 23.52 2.39 -12.24
C PRO A 17 22.61 3.61 -12.53
N PRO A 18 22.84 4.33 -13.65
CA PRO A 18 22.09 5.54 -14.00
C PRO A 18 20.56 5.39 -14.02
N GLU A 19 20.06 4.20 -14.36
CA GLU A 19 18.63 3.88 -14.39
C GLU A 19 17.97 3.85 -13.00
N TYR A 20 18.72 3.73 -11.92
CA TYR A 20 18.21 3.83 -10.54
C TYR A 20 18.32 5.24 -9.96
N ILE A 21 19.11 6.12 -10.61
CA ILE A 21 19.37 7.46 -10.10
C ILE A 21 18.16 8.34 -10.34
N VAL A 22 17.59 8.85 -9.25
CA VAL A 22 16.49 9.81 -9.29
C VAL A 22 17.04 11.14 -9.82
N LYS A 23 16.65 11.47 -11.06
CA LYS A 23 16.83 12.81 -11.64
C LYS A 23 15.74 13.73 -11.08
N GLU A 24 15.96 15.05 -11.13
CA GLU A 24 15.06 16.09 -10.60
C GLU A 24 13.59 15.65 -10.59
N SER A 25 13.05 15.40 -9.39
CA SER A 25 11.67 14.96 -9.25
C SER A 25 10.76 16.17 -9.08
N SER A 26 9.60 16.16 -9.75
CA SER A 26 8.54 17.17 -9.58
C SER A 26 8.05 17.29 -8.14
N PHE A 27 8.40 16.32 -7.29
CA PHE A 27 8.00 16.22 -5.89
C PHE A 27 9.18 16.46 -4.93
N GLY A 28 10.24 17.14 -5.38
CA GLY A 28 11.39 17.54 -4.55
C GLY A 28 12.54 16.55 -4.51
N CYS A 29 13.64 16.94 -3.84
CA CYS A 29 14.85 16.11 -3.72
C CYS A 29 14.64 14.91 -2.77
N ILE A 30 15.57 13.96 -2.81
CA ILE A 30 15.66 12.91 -1.80
C ILE A 30 16.16 13.56 -0.51
N GLU A 31 15.29 13.65 0.48
CA GLU A 31 15.65 14.10 1.82
C GLU A 31 15.86 12.84 2.67
N SER A 32 17.10 12.65 3.13
CA SER A 32 17.49 11.49 3.94
C SER A 32 16.87 11.53 5.35
N SER A 33 16.46 12.70 5.82
CA SER A 33 15.82 12.89 7.12
C SER A 33 14.85 14.07 7.08
N PRO A 34 13.68 13.91 6.42
CA PRO A 34 12.60 14.86 6.56
C PRO A 34 12.14 14.92 8.03
N PRO A 35 11.39 15.97 8.41
CA PRO A 35 10.81 16.04 9.75
C PRO A 35 10.06 14.75 10.09
N LEU A 36 10.17 14.34 11.35
CA LEU A 36 9.23 13.36 11.88
C LEU A 36 7.83 13.97 11.72
N ALA A 37 6.88 13.22 11.16
CA ALA A 37 5.51 13.71 11.12
C ALA A 37 5.07 13.94 12.58
N ASP A 38 4.75 15.19 12.94
CA ASP A 38 4.16 15.53 14.25
C ASP A 38 2.73 14.99 14.43
N GLN A 39 2.28 14.09 13.55
CA GLN A 39 1.83 12.73 13.91
C GLN A 39 1.00 12.20 12.74
N ILE A 40 1.52 11.20 12.01
CA ILE A 40 0.60 10.29 11.30
C ILE A 40 -0.35 9.74 12.37
N PRO A 41 -1.67 10.03 12.31
CA PRO A 41 -2.54 9.75 13.43
C PRO A 41 -2.55 8.27 13.77
N ILE A 42 -2.58 7.93 15.06
CA ILE A 42 -2.80 6.55 15.51
C ILE A 42 -4.30 6.37 15.70
N ILE A 43 -4.91 5.35 15.09
CA ILE A 43 -6.33 5.06 15.25
C ILE A 43 -6.50 3.70 15.95
N ASP A 44 -7.29 3.67 17.02
CA ASP A 44 -7.64 2.42 17.72
C ASP A 44 -8.87 1.78 17.07
N ILE A 45 -8.62 0.74 16.27
CA ILE A 45 -9.67 0.01 15.54
C ILE A 45 -10.61 -0.75 16.49
N SER A 46 -10.18 -1.05 17.73
CA SER A 46 -11.02 -1.76 18.68
C SER A 46 -12.26 -0.95 19.09
N LEU A 47 -12.21 0.39 18.95
CA LEU A 47 -13.32 1.30 19.22
C LEU A 47 -14.43 1.24 18.16
N PHE A 48 -14.20 0.60 17.01
CA PHE A 48 -15.19 0.43 15.94
C PHE A 48 -15.79 -0.98 15.88
N SER A 49 -15.31 -1.91 16.70
CA SER A 49 -15.74 -3.32 16.64
C SER A 49 -17.08 -3.52 17.38
N PRO A 50 -18.07 -4.23 16.81
CA PRO A 50 -19.34 -4.50 17.49
C PRO A 50 -19.20 -5.25 18.83
N SER A 51 -18.09 -5.96 19.03
CA SER A 51 -17.78 -6.67 20.27
C SER A 51 -17.41 -5.72 21.42
N SER A 52 -17.30 -4.41 21.16
CA SER A 52 -16.80 -3.42 22.09
C SER A 52 -17.91 -2.84 22.99
N LEU A 53 -18.74 -3.72 23.56
CA LEU A 53 -19.83 -3.38 24.49
C LEU A 53 -19.36 -2.63 25.75
N GLU A 54 -18.05 -2.46 25.94
CA GLU A 54 -17.43 -1.77 27.07
C GLU A 54 -17.09 -0.28 26.79
N TYR A 55 -17.14 0.19 25.54
CA TYR A 55 -16.79 1.59 25.24
C TYR A 55 -18.02 2.50 25.20
N SER A 56 -17.88 3.71 25.76
CA SER A 56 -18.90 4.74 25.64
C SER A 56 -19.04 5.20 24.19
N GLU A 57 -20.27 5.46 23.74
CA GLU A 57 -20.59 6.09 22.44
C GLU A 57 -19.73 7.35 22.17
N GLN A 58 -19.39 8.10 23.23
CA GLN A 58 -18.50 9.26 23.15
C GLN A 58 -17.07 8.92 22.68
N ALA A 59 -16.52 7.78 23.09
CA ALA A 59 -15.17 7.34 22.70
C ALA A 59 -15.15 6.91 21.23
N GLU A 60 -16.16 6.15 20.78
CA GLU A 60 -16.32 5.80 19.38
C GLU A 60 -16.45 7.06 18.51
N ASN A 61 -17.32 8.00 18.89
CA ASN A 61 -17.52 9.24 18.14
C ASN A 61 -16.26 10.10 18.06
N HIS A 62 -15.48 10.17 19.15
CA HIS A 62 -14.19 10.86 19.13
C HIS A 62 -13.21 10.21 18.15
N GLU A 63 -13.12 8.87 18.15
CA GLU A 63 -12.22 8.15 17.25
C GLU A 63 -12.69 8.21 15.79
N LEU A 64 -13.99 8.25 15.52
CA LEU A 64 -14.56 8.49 14.18
C LEU A 64 -14.17 9.87 13.64
N GLN A 65 -14.23 10.91 14.47
CA GLN A 65 -13.79 12.27 14.08
C GLN A 65 -12.30 12.32 13.78
N LYS A 66 -11.49 11.62 14.59
CA LYS A 66 -10.05 11.48 14.39
C LYS A 66 -9.73 10.72 13.10
N LEU A 67 -10.43 9.62 12.83
CA LEU A 67 -10.33 8.87 11.57
C LEU A 67 -10.65 9.75 10.37
N ARG A 68 -11.78 10.46 10.40
CA ARG A 68 -12.18 11.38 9.33
C ARG A 68 -11.10 12.43 9.07
N THR A 69 -10.59 13.05 10.14
CA THR A 69 -9.55 14.08 10.05
C THR A 69 -8.28 13.52 9.43
N ALA A 70 -7.80 12.35 9.89
CA ALA A 70 -6.61 11.69 9.37
C ALA A 70 -6.72 11.40 7.87
N LEU A 71 -7.87 10.88 7.44
CA LEU A 71 -8.11 10.50 6.05
C LEU A 71 -8.36 11.71 5.13
N SER A 72 -8.91 12.81 5.66
CA SER A 72 -9.15 14.04 4.89
C SER A 72 -7.92 14.94 4.77
N SER A 73 -6.99 14.92 5.73
CA SER A 73 -5.76 15.71 5.68
C SER A 73 -4.59 14.94 5.09
N ALA A 74 -4.29 13.77 5.64
CA ALA A 74 -3.10 12.98 5.32
C ALA A 74 -3.39 11.75 4.46
N GLY A 75 -4.64 11.30 4.37
CA GLY A 75 -5.01 10.10 3.62
C GLY A 75 -4.48 8.79 4.21
N CYS A 76 -3.87 8.84 5.40
CA CYS A 76 -3.24 7.69 6.05
C CYS A 76 -3.21 7.83 7.58
N PHE A 77 -3.04 6.70 8.25
CA PHE A 77 -2.96 6.58 9.70
C PHE A 77 -2.25 5.27 10.12
N GLN A 78 -1.92 5.11 11.40
CA GLN A 78 -1.41 3.87 11.99
C GLN A 78 -2.49 3.21 12.86
N ALA A 79 -2.93 2.01 12.51
CA ALA A 79 -3.89 1.25 13.30
C ALA A 79 -3.23 0.52 14.46
N ILE A 80 -3.84 0.65 15.64
CA ILE A 80 -3.67 -0.23 16.80
C ILE A 80 -5.02 -0.90 17.11
N GLY A 81 -5.05 -1.85 18.05
CA GLY A 81 -6.30 -2.50 18.44
C GLY A 81 -6.97 -3.29 17.30
N HIS A 82 -6.24 -3.59 16.22
CA HIS A 82 -6.75 -4.24 15.00
C HIS A 82 -7.04 -5.75 15.16
N GLY A 83 -6.82 -6.32 16.36
CA GLY A 83 -7.19 -7.71 16.68
C GLY A 83 -6.28 -8.80 16.09
N ILE A 84 -5.13 -8.44 15.51
CA ILE A 84 -4.12 -9.41 15.03
C ILE A 84 -3.02 -9.50 16.08
N SER A 85 -2.67 -10.71 16.52
CA SER A 85 -1.66 -10.86 17.57
C SER A 85 -0.27 -10.46 17.09
N ASP A 86 0.49 -9.84 17.99
CA ASP A 86 1.88 -9.43 17.79
C ASP A 86 2.75 -10.59 17.28
N SER A 87 2.62 -11.76 17.90
CA SER A 87 3.33 -12.98 17.51
C SER A 87 3.02 -13.43 16.08
N PHE A 88 1.80 -13.19 15.61
CA PHE A 88 1.41 -13.54 14.25
C PHE A 88 1.97 -12.54 13.25
N LEU A 89 1.95 -11.23 13.55
CA LEU A 89 2.61 -10.22 12.71
C LEU A 89 4.12 -10.47 12.61
N ASP A 90 4.76 -10.84 13.71
CA ASP A 90 6.17 -11.24 13.70
C ASP A 90 6.39 -12.49 12.83
N LYS A 91 5.51 -13.49 12.89
CA LYS A 91 5.55 -14.66 11.98
C LYS A 91 5.47 -14.25 10.50
N VAL A 92 4.60 -13.29 10.14
CA VAL A 92 4.51 -12.76 8.76
C VAL A 92 5.84 -12.11 8.33
N ARG A 93 6.44 -11.28 9.19
CA ARG A 93 7.74 -10.64 8.91
C ARG A 93 8.84 -11.69 8.75
N GLU A 94 8.89 -12.68 9.64
CA GLU A 94 9.88 -13.74 9.56
C GLU A 94 9.71 -14.57 8.28
N ALA A 95 8.50 -14.94 7.87
CA ALA A 95 8.29 -15.63 6.60
C ALA A 95 8.80 -14.82 5.39
N ALA A 96 8.58 -13.50 5.39
CA ALA A 96 9.13 -12.60 4.38
C ALA A 96 10.67 -12.61 4.37
N LYS A 97 11.31 -12.49 5.54
CA LYS A 97 12.77 -12.56 5.69
C LYS A 97 13.32 -13.89 5.18
N HIS A 98 12.71 -15.00 5.59
CA HIS A 98 13.12 -16.35 5.18
C HIS A 98 13.07 -16.49 3.65
N PHE A 99 11.98 -16.07 3.00
CA PHE A 99 11.87 -16.12 1.55
C PHE A 99 12.98 -15.33 0.86
N PHE A 100 13.26 -14.09 1.29
CA PHE A 100 14.25 -13.26 0.62
C PHE A 100 15.71 -13.63 0.94
N ALA A 101 15.94 -14.34 2.04
CA ALA A 101 17.22 -14.95 2.38
C ALA A 101 17.55 -16.20 1.53
N LEU A 102 16.57 -16.76 0.81
CA LEU A 102 16.82 -17.89 -0.09
C LEU A 102 17.80 -17.50 -1.22
N PRO A 103 18.60 -18.48 -1.73
CA PRO A 103 19.41 -18.29 -2.93
C PRO A 103 18.58 -17.77 -4.10
N VAL A 104 19.20 -16.99 -4.98
CA VAL A 104 18.52 -16.37 -6.13
C VAL A 104 17.85 -17.43 -7.00
N GLU A 105 18.49 -18.58 -7.22
CA GLU A 105 17.95 -19.68 -8.03
C GLU A 105 16.67 -20.28 -7.43
N GLN A 106 16.54 -20.27 -6.10
CA GLN A 106 15.33 -20.74 -5.42
C GLN A 106 14.20 -19.72 -5.55
N LYS A 107 14.51 -18.42 -5.43
CA LYS A 107 13.51 -17.35 -5.59
C LYS A 107 13.01 -17.23 -7.03
N GLN A 108 13.89 -17.46 -8.00
CA GLN A 108 13.56 -17.42 -9.44
C GLN A 108 12.50 -18.46 -9.85
N LYS A 109 12.27 -19.51 -9.05
CA LYS A 109 11.17 -20.47 -9.28
C LYS A 109 9.79 -19.84 -9.19
N TYR A 110 9.69 -18.72 -8.48
CA TYR A 110 8.45 -17.97 -8.28
C TYR A 110 8.39 -16.72 -9.16
N SER A 111 9.27 -16.61 -10.15
CA SER A 111 9.41 -15.39 -10.94
C SER A 111 8.14 -15.02 -11.68
N ARG A 112 7.93 -13.72 -11.77
CA ARG A 112 6.89 -13.15 -12.59
C ARG A 112 7.04 -13.61 -14.04
N ALA A 113 5.94 -13.96 -14.67
CA ALA A 113 5.92 -14.35 -16.07
C ALA A 113 6.31 -13.16 -16.98
N LEU A 114 7.11 -13.43 -18.02
CA LEU A 114 7.62 -12.42 -18.95
C LEU A 114 6.53 -11.80 -19.84
N ASP A 115 5.36 -12.44 -19.92
CA ASP A 115 4.20 -11.99 -20.71
C ASP A 115 3.37 -10.88 -20.02
N GLY A 116 3.86 -10.32 -18.91
CA GLY A 116 3.24 -9.18 -18.25
C GLY A 116 2.26 -9.54 -17.13
N GLY A 117 2.30 -10.76 -16.60
CA GLY A 117 1.57 -11.10 -15.37
C GLY A 117 1.99 -10.21 -14.19
N SER A 118 1.06 -9.79 -13.33
CA SER A 118 1.37 -8.91 -12.18
C SER A 118 1.89 -9.66 -10.94
N GLU A 119 1.77 -10.99 -10.92
CA GLU A 119 2.13 -11.86 -9.80
C GLU A 119 3.51 -12.51 -9.99
N GLY A 120 4.18 -12.83 -8.88
CA GLY A 120 5.49 -13.48 -8.84
C GLY A 120 6.59 -12.59 -8.27
N TYR A 121 7.77 -13.19 -8.15
CA TYR A 121 9.02 -12.60 -7.70
C TYR A 121 9.69 -11.80 -8.83
N GLY A 122 10.21 -10.62 -8.51
CA GLY A 122 11.02 -9.83 -9.42
C GLY A 122 10.94 -8.34 -9.17
N ASN A 123 11.57 -7.57 -10.06
CA ASN A 123 11.47 -6.11 -10.09
C ASN A 123 10.22 -5.69 -10.87
N ASP A 124 9.89 -4.39 -10.86
CA ASP A 124 8.85 -3.88 -11.75
C ASP A 124 9.22 -4.06 -13.23
N VAL A 125 8.21 -4.15 -14.08
CA VAL A 125 8.41 -4.26 -15.53
C VAL A 125 9.05 -2.95 -16.03
N ILE A 126 10.11 -3.09 -16.83
CA ILE A 126 10.76 -1.96 -17.49
C ILE A 126 9.96 -1.67 -18.75
N VAL A 127 9.31 -0.50 -18.78
CA VAL A 127 8.42 -0.08 -19.88
C VAL A 127 9.02 1.03 -20.74
N SER A 128 10.12 1.66 -20.29
CA SER A 128 10.80 2.74 -21.00
C SER A 128 12.25 2.85 -20.59
N GLU A 129 13.14 3.23 -21.52
CA GLU A 129 14.55 3.56 -21.22
C GLU A 129 14.70 4.81 -20.33
N LYS A 130 13.66 5.64 -20.25
CA LYS A 130 13.64 6.84 -19.39
C LYS A 130 13.12 6.56 -17.98
N GLN A 131 12.65 5.34 -17.71
CA GLN A 131 12.08 4.95 -16.43
C GLN A 131 13.17 4.92 -15.36
N VAL A 132 12.93 5.62 -14.26
CA VAL A 132 13.72 5.42 -13.04
C VAL A 132 13.24 4.13 -12.36
N LEU A 133 14.18 3.20 -12.16
CA LEU A 133 13.94 1.91 -11.53
C LEU A 133 13.97 2.04 -10.01
N ASP A 134 13.10 1.25 -9.37
CA ASP A 134 13.01 1.17 -7.93
C ASP A 134 14.18 0.32 -7.37
N TRP A 135 14.84 0.78 -6.31
CA TRP A 135 15.86 0.02 -5.57
C TRP A 135 15.21 -1.00 -4.63
N SER A 136 14.45 -1.92 -5.22
CA SER A 136 13.74 -2.98 -4.51
C SER A 136 13.50 -4.18 -5.39
N TYR A 137 13.27 -5.32 -4.74
CA TYR A 137 12.67 -6.49 -5.36
C TYR A 137 11.49 -6.95 -4.52
N ARG A 138 10.50 -7.57 -5.17
CA ARG A 138 9.22 -7.87 -4.53
C ARG A 138 8.67 -9.22 -4.95
N LEU A 139 7.83 -9.79 -4.10
CA LEU A 139 6.98 -10.94 -4.41
C LEU A 139 5.54 -10.48 -4.32
N THR A 140 4.82 -10.55 -5.44
CA THR A 140 3.41 -10.15 -5.53
C THR A 140 2.53 -11.38 -5.67
N LEU A 141 1.54 -11.56 -4.82
CA LEU A 141 0.66 -12.74 -4.80
C LEU A 141 -0.80 -12.33 -4.66
N ARG A 142 -1.67 -12.87 -5.51
CA ARG A 142 -3.12 -12.75 -5.30
C ARG A 142 -3.55 -13.67 -4.16
N VAL A 143 -4.29 -13.13 -3.19
CA VAL A 143 -4.84 -13.90 -2.06
C VAL A 143 -6.36 -14.02 -2.13
N PHE A 144 -7.06 -13.00 -2.62
CA PHE A 144 -8.49 -13.11 -2.95
C PHE A 144 -8.78 -12.55 -4.35
N PRO A 145 -9.80 -13.08 -5.04
CA PRO A 145 -10.64 -14.22 -4.65
C PRO A 145 -9.86 -15.56 -4.73
N GLN A 146 -10.34 -16.60 -4.02
CA GLN A 146 -9.53 -17.81 -3.76
C GLN A 146 -9.31 -18.67 -5.01
N ASP A 147 -10.32 -18.74 -5.85
CA ASP A 147 -10.38 -19.49 -7.11
C ASP A 147 -9.45 -18.91 -8.19
N GLN A 148 -9.04 -17.65 -8.05
CA GLN A 148 -8.12 -16.99 -8.98
C GLN A 148 -6.65 -17.05 -8.54
N ARG A 149 -6.33 -17.76 -7.45
CA ARG A 149 -4.96 -17.86 -6.92
C ARG A 149 -4.05 -18.66 -7.84
N ARG A 150 -2.85 -18.13 -8.07
CA ARG A 150 -1.75 -18.84 -8.74
C ARG A 150 -0.85 -19.54 -7.71
N LEU A 151 -1.32 -20.65 -7.14
CA LEU A 151 -0.61 -21.35 -6.05
C LEU A 151 0.80 -21.82 -6.40
N HIS A 152 1.13 -22.04 -7.68
CA HIS A 152 2.49 -22.36 -8.11
C HIS A 152 3.49 -21.20 -7.88
N LEU A 153 3.01 -19.96 -7.72
CA LEU A 153 3.82 -18.79 -7.37
C LEU A 153 3.99 -18.61 -5.86
N TRP A 154 3.27 -19.38 -5.04
CA TRP A 154 3.34 -19.27 -3.59
C TRP A 154 4.56 -20.03 -3.06
N PRO A 155 5.45 -19.37 -2.28
CA PRO A 155 6.56 -20.03 -1.63
C PRO A 155 6.15 -21.29 -0.87
N GLN A 156 6.96 -22.34 -1.03
CA GLN A 156 6.81 -23.60 -0.29
C GLN A 156 7.77 -23.70 0.89
N ASN A 157 8.63 -22.70 1.08
CA ASN A 157 9.52 -22.60 2.21
C ASN A 157 9.37 -21.20 2.84
N PRO A 158 8.85 -21.10 4.08
CA PRO A 158 8.45 -22.21 4.96
C PRO A 158 7.20 -22.95 4.47
N ASN A 159 7.03 -24.21 4.88
CA ASN A 159 5.93 -25.09 4.41
C ASN A 159 4.53 -24.53 4.72
N ASP A 160 4.42 -23.72 5.77
CA ASP A 160 3.18 -23.09 6.23
C ASP A 160 2.97 -21.68 5.66
N PHE A 161 3.80 -21.23 4.70
CA PHE A 161 3.71 -19.89 4.10
C PHE A 161 2.31 -19.63 3.54
N GLY A 162 1.73 -20.58 2.81
CA GLY A 162 0.42 -20.40 2.19
C GLY A 162 -0.72 -20.27 3.21
N GLU A 163 -0.74 -21.14 4.23
CA GLU A 163 -1.74 -21.07 5.29
C GLU A 163 -1.62 -19.76 6.07
N MET A 164 -0.39 -19.37 6.42
CA MET A 164 -0.09 -18.10 7.08
C MET A 164 -0.56 -16.89 6.26
N LEU A 165 -0.23 -16.84 4.96
CA LEU A 165 -0.62 -15.74 4.09
C LEU A 165 -2.14 -15.66 3.95
N HIS A 166 -2.82 -16.80 3.84
CA HIS A 166 -4.28 -16.85 3.78
C HIS A 166 -4.92 -16.34 5.09
N GLU A 167 -4.43 -16.78 6.25
CA GLU A 167 -4.92 -16.33 7.55
C GLU A 167 -4.68 -14.83 7.73
N TYR A 168 -3.48 -14.34 7.38
CA TYR A 168 -3.13 -12.92 7.46
C TYR A 168 -4.06 -12.07 6.59
N ALA A 169 -4.21 -12.44 5.32
CA ALA A 169 -5.09 -11.72 4.42
C ALA A 169 -6.56 -11.75 4.85
N THR A 170 -7.02 -12.85 5.44
CA THR A 170 -8.38 -12.95 5.99
C THR A 170 -8.58 -11.98 7.16
N LYS A 171 -7.65 -11.92 8.11
CA LYS A 171 -7.71 -10.98 9.23
C LYS A 171 -7.66 -9.52 8.76
N ILE A 172 -6.80 -9.21 7.79
CA ILE A 172 -6.71 -7.88 7.19
C ILE A 172 -8.00 -7.51 6.45
N LYS A 173 -8.59 -8.44 5.68
CA LYS A 173 -9.87 -8.23 4.99
C LYS A 173 -10.99 -7.89 5.96
N LEU A 174 -11.08 -8.60 7.09
CA LEU A 174 -12.06 -8.32 8.15
C LEU A 174 -11.84 -6.93 8.77
N MET A 175 -10.59 -6.59 9.09
CA MET A 175 -10.23 -5.29 9.64
C MET A 175 -10.56 -4.13 8.69
N MET A 176 -10.21 -4.26 7.40
CA MET A 176 -10.60 -3.28 6.37
C MET A 176 -12.12 -3.09 6.30
N GLY A 177 -12.90 -4.17 6.47
CA GLY A 177 -14.37 -4.09 6.53
C GLY A 177 -14.87 -3.23 7.69
N VAL A 178 -14.27 -3.38 8.88
CA VAL A 178 -14.56 -2.51 10.04
C VAL A 178 -14.21 -1.06 9.74
N VAL A 179 -13.04 -0.81 9.15
CA VAL A 179 -12.59 0.55 8.81
C VAL A 179 -13.51 1.21 7.77
N PHE A 180 -13.95 0.51 6.73
CA PHE A 180 -14.88 1.10 5.75
C PHE A 180 -16.22 1.49 6.36
N LYS A 181 -16.76 0.70 7.29
CA LYS A 181 -17.97 1.05 8.02
C LYS A 181 -17.77 2.30 8.87
N ALA A 182 -16.64 2.37 9.59
CA ALA A 182 -16.27 3.55 10.38
C ALA A 182 -16.11 4.80 9.49
N MET A 183 -15.50 4.66 8.31
CA MET A 183 -15.36 5.74 7.33
C MET A 183 -16.70 6.25 6.79
N ALA A 184 -17.66 5.36 6.56
CA ALA A 184 -19.02 5.71 6.14
C ALA A 184 -19.77 6.41 7.27
N LYS A 185 -19.73 5.86 8.49
CA LYS A 185 -20.34 6.45 9.69
C LYS A 185 -19.78 7.83 10.00
N SER A 186 -18.47 8.05 9.86
CA SER A 186 -17.87 9.38 10.05
C SER A 186 -18.24 10.39 8.97
N MET A 187 -18.96 9.97 7.92
CA MET A 187 -19.53 10.80 6.86
C MET A 187 -21.06 10.85 6.89
N ASP A 188 -21.69 10.33 7.95
CA ASP A 188 -23.15 10.22 8.07
C ASP A 188 -23.78 9.43 6.91
N LEU A 189 -23.05 8.42 6.40
CA LEU A 189 -23.49 7.51 5.34
C LEU A 189 -23.93 6.16 5.92
N GLU A 190 -24.71 5.41 5.13
CA GLU A 190 -24.98 3.99 5.43
C GLU A 190 -23.67 3.20 5.47
N GLU A 191 -23.53 2.29 6.44
CA GLU A 191 -22.29 1.53 6.72
C GLU A 191 -21.66 0.85 5.49
N ASP A 192 -22.49 0.46 4.53
CA ASP A 192 -22.07 -0.30 3.35
C ASP A 192 -21.80 0.58 2.11
N SER A 193 -21.89 1.90 2.24
CA SER A 193 -21.75 2.87 1.13
C SER A 193 -20.42 2.77 0.37
N PHE A 194 -19.35 2.34 1.05
CA PHE A 194 -18.06 2.06 0.44
C PHE A 194 -17.80 0.57 0.21
N ALA A 195 -18.25 -0.27 1.14
CA ALA A 195 -17.97 -1.70 1.14
C ALA A 195 -18.68 -2.44 -0.01
N LYS A 196 -19.87 -1.98 -0.44
CA LYS A 196 -20.63 -2.58 -1.56
C LYS A 196 -19.79 -2.71 -2.82
N GLN A 197 -19.03 -1.68 -3.19
CA GLN A 197 -18.18 -1.67 -4.38
C GLN A 197 -16.79 -2.25 -4.10
N LEU A 198 -16.19 -1.95 -2.94
CA LEU A 198 -14.80 -2.35 -2.64
C LEU A 198 -14.63 -3.76 -2.08
N PHE A 199 -15.72 -4.40 -1.63
CA PHE A 199 -15.71 -5.71 -0.98
C PHE A 199 -16.70 -6.73 -1.56
N GLY A 200 -17.11 -6.57 -2.83
CA GLY A 200 -17.85 -7.62 -3.52
C GLY A 200 -17.13 -8.98 -3.51
N ASP A 201 -17.84 -10.08 -3.78
CA ASP A 201 -17.29 -11.44 -3.71
C ASP A 201 -16.06 -11.66 -4.60
N GLN A 202 -15.96 -10.90 -5.70
CA GLN A 202 -14.84 -10.92 -6.64
C GLN A 202 -13.78 -9.82 -6.39
N SER A 203 -13.88 -9.11 -5.26
CA SER A 203 -12.87 -8.11 -4.87
C SER A 203 -11.48 -8.75 -4.76
N LEU A 204 -10.51 -8.05 -5.35
CA LEU A 204 -9.12 -8.46 -5.37
C LEU A 204 -8.48 -8.05 -4.05
N LEU A 205 -7.79 -8.99 -3.39
CA LEU A 205 -6.83 -8.69 -2.33
C LEU A 205 -5.48 -9.27 -2.72
N GLN A 206 -4.53 -8.39 -2.99
CA GLN A 206 -3.19 -8.74 -3.41
C GLN A 206 -2.19 -8.44 -2.29
N ALA A 207 -1.35 -9.41 -1.96
CA ALA A 207 -0.23 -9.24 -1.05
C ALA A 207 1.04 -8.92 -1.84
N ARG A 208 1.84 -7.98 -1.35
CA ARG A 208 3.15 -7.63 -1.88
C ARG A 208 4.16 -7.61 -0.75
N PHE A 209 5.12 -8.52 -0.83
CA PHE A 209 6.28 -8.54 0.03
C PHE A 209 7.37 -7.71 -0.64
N ASN A 210 7.74 -6.58 -0.05
CA ASN A 210 8.78 -5.71 -0.59
C ASN A 210 10.07 -5.85 0.20
N PHE A 211 11.18 -5.76 -0.52
CA PHE A 211 12.51 -5.84 0.05
C PHE A 211 13.39 -4.74 -0.50
N TYR A 212 13.99 -3.98 0.40
CA TYR A 212 14.80 -2.80 0.12
C TYR A 212 16.20 -3.06 0.68
N PRO A 213 17.14 -3.54 -0.14
CA PRO A 213 18.48 -3.83 0.33
C PRO A 213 19.27 -2.51 0.53
N PRO A 214 20.32 -2.51 1.37
CA PRO A 214 21.17 -1.35 1.56
C PRO A 214 21.75 -0.83 0.23
N CYS A 215 21.97 0.48 0.13
CA CYS A 215 22.60 1.09 -1.04
C CYS A 215 23.75 1.99 -0.59
N SER A 216 24.92 1.84 -1.21
CA SER A 216 26.09 2.69 -0.96
C SER A 216 25.83 4.18 -1.25
N ARG A 217 24.85 4.47 -2.11
CA ARG A 217 24.36 5.81 -2.45
C ARG A 217 22.85 5.92 -2.28
N SER A 218 22.38 5.66 -1.06
CA SER A 218 20.96 5.84 -0.72
C SER A 218 20.46 7.27 -0.93
N ASP A 219 21.35 8.26 -1.07
CA ASP A 219 21.07 9.65 -1.45
C ASP A 219 20.62 9.82 -2.91
N LEU A 220 20.88 8.83 -3.78
CA LEU A 220 20.59 8.89 -5.21
C LEU A 220 19.40 8.03 -5.65
N VAL A 221 18.94 7.10 -4.82
CA VAL A 221 17.96 6.08 -5.20
C VAL A 221 16.74 6.10 -4.28
N LEU A 222 15.62 5.57 -4.78
CA LEU A 222 14.43 5.32 -3.97
C LEU A 222 14.11 3.83 -3.98
N GLY A 223 13.76 3.28 -2.82
CA GLY A 223 13.23 1.93 -2.71
C GLY A 223 11.92 1.77 -3.48
N VAL A 224 11.05 2.78 -3.44
CA VAL A 224 9.89 2.96 -4.32
C VAL A 224 9.75 4.45 -4.64
N LYS A 225 9.61 4.79 -5.92
CA LYS A 225 9.42 6.18 -6.36
C LYS A 225 8.10 6.79 -5.86
N PRO A 226 7.94 8.13 -5.89
CA PRO A 226 6.69 8.79 -5.51
C PRO A 226 5.52 8.28 -6.34
N HIS A 227 4.46 7.83 -5.67
CA HIS A 227 3.23 7.37 -6.31
C HIS A 227 2.04 7.51 -5.34
N THR A 228 0.84 7.42 -5.90
CA THR A 228 -0.37 7.10 -5.15
C THR A 228 -0.74 5.64 -5.39
N ASP A 229 -1.46 5.04 -4.44
CA ASP A 229 -1.96 3.69 -4.63
C ASP A 229 -3.23 3.68 -5.47
N ARG A 230 -3.33 2.77 -6.42
CA ARG A 230 -4.55 2.56 -7.20
C ARG A 230 -5.67 1.85 -6.43
N SER A 231 -5.39 1.36 -5.22
CA SER A 231 -6.33 0.58 -4.40
C SER A 231 -7.50 1.42 -3.90
N GLY A 232 -8.46 0.79 -3.22
CA GLY A 232 -9.36 1.52 -2.32
C GLY A 232 -8.63 1.88 -1.02
N MET A 233 -7.96 0.89 -0.45
CA MET A 233 -7.21 0.93 0.80
C MET A 233 -6.02 -0.01 0.70
N THR A 234 -4.90 0.43 1.25
CA THR A 234 -3.68 -0.35 1.43
C THR A 234 -3.43 -0.51 2.91
N VAL A 235 -3.08 -1.74 3.31
CA VAL A 235 -2.62 -2.04 4.68
C VAL A 235 -1.19 -2.53 4.62
N LEU A 236 -0.30 -1.86 5.35
CA LEU A 236 1.14 -2.11 5.33
C LEU A 236 1.62 -2.53 6.71
N LEU A 237 2.16 -3.74 6.77
CA LEU A 237 3.01 -4.18 7.87
C LEU A 237 4.44 -3.72 7.59
N GLN A 238 4.90 -2.73 8.36
CA GLN A 238 6.27 -2.23 8.26
C GLN A 238 7.30 -3.22 8.82
N ASP A 239 8.56 -2.98 8.47
CA ASP A 239 9.71 -3.54 9.16
C ASP A 239 9.60 -3.30 10.68
N LYS A 240 10.25 -4.15 11.46
CA LYS A 240 10.25 -4.06 12.91
C LYS A 240 11.12 -2.90 13.41
N ASP A 241 12.23 -2.63 12.73
CA ASP A 241 13.29 -1.74 13.22
C ASP A 241 13.81 -0.75 12.16
N VAL A 242 13.48 -0.92 10.88
CA VAL A 242 14.04 -0.12 9.79
C VAL A 242 12.97 0.75 9.11
N GLU A 243 13.02 2.05 9.39
CA GLU A 243 12.15 3.04 8.74
C GLU A 243 12.47 3.20 7.24
N GLY A 244 11.53 3.78 6.50
CA GLY A 244 11.75 4.11 5.09
C GLY A 244 10.53 4.67 4.36
N LEU A 245 9.32 4.47 4.89
CA LEU A 245 8.11 5.06 4.31
C LEU A 245 8.08 6.58 4.56
N GLN A 246 7.82 7.33 3.49
CA GLN A 246 7.59 8.77 3.55
C GLN A 246 6.28 9.11 2.83
N VAL A 247 5.51 10.03 3.40
CA VAL A 247 4.24 10.53 2.84
C VAL A 247 4.37 12.02 2.58
N LEU A 248 3.78 12.52 1.50
CA LEU A 248 3.75 13.94 1.18
C LEU A 248 2.50 14.58 1.81
N ILE A 249 2.69 15.44 2.80
CA ILE A 249 1.63 16.18 3.50
C ILE A 249 1.91 17.67 3.34
N ASP A 250 0.94 18.43 2.85
CA ASP A 250 1.06 19.88 2.63
C ASP A 250 2.32 20.28 1.84
N GLY A 251 2.65 19.49 0.82
CA GLY A 251 3.82 19.71 -0.04
C GLY A 251 5.17 19.35 0.59
N LYS A 252 5.18 18.74 1.79
CA LYS A 252 6.41 18.33 2.49
C LYS A 252 6.43 16.82 2.70
N TRP A 253 7.58 16.21 2.42
CA TRP A 253 7.79 14.81 2.77
C TRP A 253 7.91 14.68 4.28
N VAL A 254 7.19 13.74 4.86
CA VAL A 254 7.26 13.41 6.28
C VAL A 254 7.52 11.92 6.44
N ARG A 255 8.30 11.56 7.47
CA ARG A 255 8.56 10.16 7.81
C ARG A 255 7.35 9.54 8.50
N VAL A 256 7.03 8.30 8.15
CA VAL A 256 6.09 7.47 8.91
C VAL A 256 6.89 6.65 9.93
N PRO A 257 6.82 6.94 11.23
CA PRO A 257 7.59 6.21 12.24
C PRO A 257 7.12 4.76 12.34
N ILE A 258 7.95 3.90 12.92
CA ILE A 258 7.53 2.55 13.30
C ILE A 258 6.88 2.62 14.68
N VAL A 259 5.57 2.35 14.73
CA VAL A 259 4.88 2.02 15.98
C VAL A 259 4.85 0.49 16.13
N PRO A 260 5.34 -0.07 17.25
CA PRO A 260 5.39 -1.53 17.45
C PRO A 260 4.05 -2.20 17.17
N HIS A 261 4.07 -3.19 16.28
CA HIS A 261 2.91 -3.99 15.84
C HIS A 261 1.75 -3.22 15.19
N ALA A 262 1.84 -1.89 15.05
CA ALA A 262 0.85 -1.15 14.31
C ALA A 262 0.91 -1.47 12.82
N LEU A 263 -0.26 -1.36 12.16
CA LEU A 263 -0.38 -1.43 10.72
C LEU A 263 -0.52 -0.02 10.17
N VAL A 264 0.23 0.34 9.14
CA VAL A 264 -0.01 1.60 8.43
C VAL A 264 -1.15 1.38 7.45
N LEU A 265 -2.14 2.26 7.44
CA LEU A 265 -3.20 2.28 6.45
C LEU A 265 -3.11 3.57 5.65
N ASN A 266 -3.24 3.46 4.33
CA ASN A 266 -3.46 4.60 3.46
C ASN A 266 -4.58 4.29 2.48
N LEU A 267 -5.30 5.33 2.09
CA LEU A 267 -6.31 5.21 1.04
C LEU A 267 -5.64 5.29 -0.32
N GLY A 268 -6.27 4.67 -1.30
CA GLY A 268 -5.88 4.80 -2.69
C GLY A 268 -6.85 5.66 -3.49
N ASP A 269 -6.51 5.84 -4.76
CA ASP A 269 -7.19 6.69 -5.73
C ASP A 269 -8.68 6.35 -5.84
N GLN A 270 -9.04 5.06 -5.78
CA GLN A 270 -10.43 4.62 -5.91
C GLN A 270 -11.28 5.11 -4.73
N MET A 271 -10.74 5.16 -3.52
CA MET A 271 -11.44 5.73 -2.37
C MET A 271 -11.52 7.26 -2.45
N GLN A 272 -10.50 7.92 -2.97
CA GLN A 272 -10.58 9.36 -3.20
C GLN A 272 -11.68 9.70 -4.21
N ILE A 273 -11.84 8.90 -5.28
CA ILE A 273 -12.94 9.03 -6.24
C ILE A 273 -14.29 8.82 -5.53
N MET A 274 -14.44 7.72 -4.80
CA MET A 274 -15.72 7.38 -4.14
C MET A 274 -16.13 8.37 -3.06
N SER A 275 -15.18 8.98 -2.35
CA SER A 275 -15.42 10.02 -1.35
C SER A 275 -15.58 11.43 -1.95
N ASN A 276 -15.67 11.54 -3.27
CA ASN A 276 -15.70 12.82 -4.00
C ASN A 276 -14.56 13.78 -3.61
N GLY A 277 -13.36 13.24 -3.34
CA GLY A 277 -12.19 14.02 -2.96
C GLY A 277 -12.11 14.43 -1.50
N ILE A 278 -13.08 14.05 -0.65
CA ILE A 278 -13.06 14.38 0.78
C ILE A 278 -11.94 13.63 1.50
N TYR A 279 -11.80 12.34 1.23
CA TYR A 279 -10.64 11.58 1.67
C TYR A 279 -9.54 11.60 0.60
N LYS A 280 -8.29 11.58 1.06
CA LYS A 280 -7.12 11.75 0.20
C LYS A 280 -6.43 10.42 -0.06
N SER A 281 -6.02 10.21 -1.31
CA SER A 281 -5.02 9.23 -1.74
C SER A 281 -3.65 9.91 -1.62
N PRO A 282 -2.84 9.58 -0.61
CA PRO A 282 -1.61 10.31 -0.37
C PRO A 282 -0.50 9.87 -1.34
N MET A 283 0.19 10.87 -1.89
CA MET A 283 1.48 10.65 -2.54
C MET A 283 2.48 10.15 -1.50
N HIS A 284 3.12 9.01 -1.77
CA HIS A 284 4.07 8.40 -0.86
C HIS A 284 5.26 7.81 -1.62
N ARG A 285 6.39 7.65 -0.93
CA ARG A 285 7.62 7.04 -1.46
C ARG A 285 8.30 6.19 -0.39
N VAL A 286 9.25 5.36 -0.81
CA VAL A 286 10.09 4.60 0.12
C VAL A 286 11.54 4.93 -0.13
N VAL A 287 12.25 5.38 0.91
CA VAL A 287 13.71 5.56 0.88
C VAL A 287 14.41 4.27 1.32
N THR A 288 15.66 4.10 0.88
CA THR A 288 16.57 3.07 1.42
C THR A 288 17.64 3.74 2.30
N ASN A 289 18.58 2.96 2.83
CA ASN A 289 19.69 3.44 3.64
C ASN A 289 20.98 2.66 3.32
N THR A 290 22.10 3.04 3.92
CA THR A 290 23.43 2.46 3.65
C THR A 290 23.76 1.21 4.48
N GLU A 291 22.98 0.90 5.52
CA GLU A 291 23.41 -0.05 6.57
C GLU A 291 22.52 -1.28 6.70
N LYS A 292 21.20 -1.07 6.71
CA LYS A 292 20.20 -2.07 7.06
C LYS A 292 19.22 -2.28 5.95
N MET A 293 18.99 -3.54 5.68
CA MET A 293 17.94 -4.02 4.81
C MET A 293 16.57 -3.75 5.46
N ARG A 294 15.62 -3.22 4.68
CA ARG A 294 14.24 -3.01 5.10
C ARG A 294 13.30 -3.97 4.39
N LEU A 295 12.29 -4.46 5.08
CA LEU A 295 11.16 -5.19 4.49
C LEU A 295 9.82 -4.52 4.76
N SER A 296 8.81 -4.89 3.99
CA SER A 296 7.41 -4.61 4.32
C SER A 296 6.47 -5.58 3.64
N VAL A 297 5.27 -5.77 4.21
CA VAL A 297 4.22 -6.60 3.61
C VAL A 297 2.96 -5.75 3.44
N ALA A 298 2.61 -5.43 2.20
CA ALA A 298 1.45 -4.62 1.85
C ALA A 298 0.32 -5.49 1.32
N LEU A 299 -0.92 -5.18 1.71
CA LEU A 299 -2.13 -5.74 1.13
C LEU A 299 -2.96 -4.64 0.48
N PHE A 300 -3.27 -4.82 -0.80
CA PHE A 300 -4.02 -3.87 -1.61
C PHE A 300 -5.41 -4.43 -1.88
N ASN A 301 -6.46 -3.73 -1.47
CA ASN A 301 -7.82 -4.07 -1.89
C ASN A 301 -8.19 -3.30 -3.16
N GLU A 302 -8.68 -4.00 -4.17
CA GLU A 302 -9.21 -3.42 -5.39
C GLU A 302 -10.59 -4.04 -5.67
N PRO A 303 -11.56 -3.26 -6.15
CA PRO A 303 -12.83 -3.81 -6.60
C PRO A 303 -12.60 -4.72 -7.82
N ASP A 304 -13.59 -5.54 -8.15
CA ASP A 304 -13.58 -6.30 -9.40
C ASP A 304 -13.47 -5.32 -10.60
N PRO A 305 -12.64 -5.61 -11.62
CA PRO A 305 -12.47 -4.73 -12.79
C PRO A 305 -13.78 -4.33 -13.50
N GLU A 306 -14.82 -5.15 -13.44
CA GLU A 306 -16.14 -4.90 -14.02
C GLU A 306 -17.05 -4.06 -13.13
N THR A 307 -16.69 -3.88 -11.85
CA THR A 307 -17.38 -3.00 -10.91
C THR A 307 -17.09 -1.55 -11.26
N GLU A 308 -18.15 -0.78 -11.46
CA GLU A 308 -18.04 0.67 -11.62
C GLU A 308 -17.88 1.33 -10.25
N ILE A 309 -16.90 2.21 -10.14
CA ILE A 309 -16.73 3.10 -9.00
C ILE A 309 -17.04 4.53 -9.42
N GLY A 310 -17.50 5.34 -8.48
CA GLY A 310 -17.75 6.76 -8.68
C GLY A 310 -18.06 7.42 -7.33
N PRO A 311 -18.09 8.76 -7.28
CA PRO A 311 -18.52 9.49 -6.10
C PRO A 311 -19.85 8.96 -5.54
N VAL A 312 -19.90 8.70 -4.24
CA VAL A 312 -21.16 8.34 -3.56
C VAL A 312 -22.12 9.52 -3.64
N GLU A 313 -23.33 9.31 -4.16
CA GLU A 313 -24.27 10.40 -4.47
C GLU A 313 -24.58 11.29 -3.26
N HIS A 314 -24.70 10.73 -2.06
CA HIS A 314 -24.94 11.49 -0.82
C HIS A 314 -23.81 12.46 -0.43
N LEU A 315 -22.63 12.33 -1.04
CA LEU A 315 -21.48 13.23 -0.84
C LEU A 315 -21.44 14.38 -1.86
N ILE A 316 -22.36 14.39 -2.82
CA ILE A 316 -22.46 15.39 -3.87
C ILE A 316 -23.58 16.36 -3.51
N ASP A 317 -23.28 17.64 -3.65
CA ASP A 317 -24.25 18.73 -3.52
C ASP A 317 -23.93 19.80 -4.57
N ASP A 318 -24.88 20.11 -5.45
CA ASP A 318 -24.64 21.00 -6.60
C ASP A 318 -24.27 22.43 -6.18
N GLU A 319 -24.63 22.85 -4.96
CA GLU A 319 -24.31 24.17 -4.43
C GLU A 319 -22.94 24.23 -3.73
N THR A 320 -22.65 23.28 -2.84
CA THR A 320 -21.46 23.37 -1.97
C THR A 320 -20.38 22.33 -2.26
N ARG A 321 -20.71 21.21 -2.91
CA ARG A 321 -19.79 20.07 -3.15
C ARG A 321 -20.12 19.39 -4.48
N PRO A 322 -19.84 20.04 -5.63
CA PRO A 322 -20.16 19.46 -6.94
C PRO A 322 -19.38 18.17 -7.17
N ARG A 323 -19.85 17.35 -8.12
CA ARG A 323 -19.15 16.13 -8.53
C ARG A 323 -17.78 16.48 -9.09
N LEU A 324 -16.71 15.93 -8.49
CA LEU A 324 -15.33 16.17 -8.91
C LEU A 324 -14.77 15.09 -9.83
N TYR A 325 -15.37 13.89 -9.80
CA TYR A 325 -14.86 12.72 -10.52
C TYR A 325 -15.95 12.03 -11.34
N LYS A 326 -15.55 11.50 -12.49
CA LYS A 326 -16.38 10.62 -13.35
C LYS A 326 -16.50 9.24 -12.72
N SER A 327 -17.60 8.56 -12.98
CA SER A 327 -17.70 7.12 -12.72
C SER A 327 -16.83 6.36 -13.73
N VAL A 328 -16.13 5.33 -13.28
CA VAL A 328 -15.16 4.57 -14.08
C VAL A 328 -15.18 3.09 -13.72
N LYS A 329 -14.96 2.24 -14.73
CA LYS A 329 -14.67 0.81 -14.58
C LYS A 329 -13.20 0.55 -14.80
N ASN A 330 -12.69 -0.52 -14.19
CA ASN A 330 -11.32 -0.99 -14.36
C ASN A 330 -10.27 0.12 -14.14
N TYR A 331 -10.42 0.89 -13.05
CA TYR A 331 -9.49 1.96 -12.71
C TYR A 331 -8.04 1.46 -12.60
N GLY A 332 -7.84 0.22 -12.16
CA GLY A 332 -6.53 -0.41 -12.09
C GLY A 332 -5.78 -0.45 -13.43
N ARG A 333 -6.50 -0.57 -14.56
CA ARG A 333 -5.93 -0.47 -15.91
C ARG A 333 -5.61 0.97 -16.29
N ILE A 334 -6.51 1.90 -16.02
CA ILE A 334 -6.30 3.35 -16.26
C ILE A 334 -5.04 3.81 -15.53
N ASN A 335 -4.92 3.45 -14.26
CA ASN A 335 -3.76 3.77 -13.43
C ASN A 335 -2.47 3.18 -14.01
N TYR A 336 -2.49 1.92 -14.41
CA TYR A 336 -1.31 1.28 -15.03
C TYR A 336 -0.87 1.99 -16.31
N GLU A 337 -1.79 2.31 -17.22
CA GLU A 337 -1.48 3.00 -18.47
C GLU A 337 -0.96 4.43 -18.24
N CYS A 338 -1.55 5.16 -17.28
CA CYS A 338 -1.09 6.50 -16.90
C CYS A 338 0.31 6.45 -16.27
N TYR A 339 0.54 5.50 -15.37
CA TYR A 339 1.83 5.30 -14.72
C TYR A 339 2.96 5.05 -15.72
N GLN A 340 2.70 4.26 -16.78
CA GLN A 340 3.67 4.04 -17.86
C GLN A 340 4.00 5.32 -18.64
N ARG A 341 3.06 6.27 -18.73
CA ARG A 341 3.25 7.58 -19.37
C ARG A 341 3.77 8.66 -18.42
N GLY A 342 3.90 8.36 -17.12
CA GLY A 342 4.26 9.34 -16.09
C GLY A 342 3.13 10.33 -15.78
N GLU A 343 1.88 9.97 -16.08
CA GLU A 343 0.68 10.77 -15.82
C GLU A 343 0.05 10.39 -14.48
N ILE A 344 -0.55 11.37 -13.80
CA ILE A 344 -1.33 11.12 -12.58
C ILE A 344 -2.72 10.64 -12.99
N ALA A 345 -3.00 9.35 -12.76
CA ALA A 345 -4.24 8.70 -13.19
C ALA A 345 -5.51 9.39 -12.66
N LEU A 346 -5.48 9.90 -11.42
CA LEU A 346 -6.58 10.66 -10.82
C LEU A 346 -6.98 11.90 -11.65
N GLU A 347 -6.03 12.58 -12.29
CA GLU A 347 -6.34 13.78 -13.10
C GLU A 347 -7.14 13.43 -14.36
N THR A 348 -6.99 12.22 -14.89
CA THR A 348 -7.70 11.77 -16.10
C THR A 348 -9.20 11.54 -15.89
N VAL A 349 -9.59 11.31 -14.63
CA VAL A 349 -10.97 11.00 -14.24
C VAL A 349 -11.67 12.14 -13.51
N LYS A 350 -10.98 13.28 -13.30
CA LYS A 350 -11.60 14.51 -12.83
C LYS A 350 -12.54 15.12 -13.89
N ILE A 351 -13.50 15.90 -13.44
CA ILE A 351 -14.46 16.66 -14.27
C ILE A 351 -13.91 18.05 -14.58
#